data_AF-A0A1A3QZX4-F1
#
_entry.id   AF-A0A1A3QZX4-F1
#
_cell.length_a   1.000
_cell.length_b   1.000
_cell.length_c   1.000
_cell.angle_alpha   90.00
_cell.angle_beta   90.00
_cell.angle_gamma   90.00
#
_symmetry.space_group_name_H-M   'P 1'
#
loop_
_entity.id
_entity.type
_entity.pdbx_description
1 polymer ?
#
loop_
_entity_poly.entity_id
_entity_poly.type
_entity_poly.pdbx_seq_one_letter_code
_entity_poly.pdbx_strand_id
1 'polypeptide(L)'
;MSLTEEATATPEPLEAPAVLSAEGLSSFQPPAGRVLLVWDAPNLDMGLGSILGRRPTALERPRFDALGRWLLARTAEASSGRPGVVIEPEATVFTNIAPGSADVVRPWVDALRNVGFAVFAKPKIDEDSDVDRDMLAHIAQRHSEGLAALVVASADGQAFRHPLEEIAGAGVPVQVIGFREHASWALASDTLDFVDLEDIAGVFREPLPRIGLDSLPDHGAWLQPFRPLSALLTTRV
;
A
#
# COMPACT_ATOMS: atom_id res chain seq x y z
N MET A 1 -74.96 -17.54 -38.99
CA MET A 1 -74.19 -16.88 -40.07
C MET A 1 -74.75 -15.49 -40.26
N SER A 2 -74.20 -14.50 -39.57
CA SER A 2 -74.17 -13.10 -40.02
C SER A 2 -73.19 -12.34 -39.14
N LEU A 3 -72.32 -11.61 -39.82
CA LEU A 3 -71.12 -10.92 -39.38
C LEU A 3 -71.45 -9.79 -38.39
N THR A 4 -70.76 -9.77 -37.25
CA THR A 4 -70.66 -8.57 -36.40
C THR A 4 -69.42 -7.78 -36.78
N GLU A 5 -69.64 -6.53 -37.14
CA GLU A 5 -68.68 -5.50 -37.52
C GLU A 5 -67.79 -5.10 -36.34
N GLU A 6 -66.47 -5.09 -36.55
CA GLU A 6 -65.46 -4.61 -35.61
C GLU A 6 -65.52 -3.07 -35.49
N ALA A 7 -65.70 -2.58 -34.27
CA ALA A 7 -65.51 -1.16 -33.94
C ALA A 7 -64.08 -0.95 -33.39
N THR A 8 -63.31 -0.13 -34.11
CA THR A 8 -61.95 0.29 -33.79
C THR A 8 -61.93 1.15 -32.52
N ALA A 9 -61.29 0.67 -31.45
CA ALA A 9 -61.04 1.46 -30.25
C ALA A 9 -59.68 2.18 -30.36
N THR A 10 -59.71 3.51 -30.24
CA THR A 10 -58.53 4.39 -30.19
C THR A 10 -57.71 4.12 -28.92
N PRO A 11 -56.37 3.98 -28.98
CA PRO A 11 -55.57 3.76 -27.78
C PRO A 11 -55.45 5.05 -26.95
N GLU A 12 -55.64 4.94 -25.64
CA GLU A 12 -55.34 6.02 -24.67
C GLU A 12 -53.84 6.36 -24.69
N PRO A 13 -53.45 7.64 -24.50
CA PRO A 13 -52.06 8.02 -24.46
C PRO A 13 -51.43 7.60 -23.13
N LEU A 14 -50.43 6.71 -23.20
CA LEU A 14 -49.57 6.36 -22.08
C LEU A 14 -48.81 7.61 -21.60
N GLU A 15 -48.92 7.94 -20.30
CA GLU A 15 -48.11 8.98 -19.66
C GLU A 15 -46.62 8.66 -19.81
N ALA A 16 -45.86 9.67 -20.25
CA ALA A 16 -44.42 9.55 -20.38
C ALA A 16 -43.78 9.32 -18.99
N PRO A 17 -42.76 8.45 -18.88
CA PRO A 17 -42.11 8.20 -17.60
C PRO A 17 -41.51 9.50 -17.06
N ALA A 18 -41.77 9.76 -15.78
CA ALA A 18 -41.21 10.91 -15.08
C ALA A 18 -39.69 10.92 -15.25
N VAL A 19 -39.18 11.98 -15.90
CA VAL A 19 -37.76 12.27 -15.98
C VAL A 19 -37.25 12.43 -14.55
N LEU A 20 -36.41 11.48 -14.12
CA LEU A 20 -35.62 11.61 -12.90
C LEU A 20 -34.75 12.87 -13.05
N SER A 21 -35.09 13.92 -12.30
CA SER A 21 -34.31 15.16 -12.28
C SER A 21 -32.85 14.84 -11.93
N ALA A 22 -31.92 15.44 -12.67
CA ALA A 22 -30.47 15.29 -12.51
C ALA A 22 -29.93 15.66 -11.11
N GLU A 23 -30.76 16.27 -10.26
CA GLU A 23 -30.45 16.60 -8.86
C GLU A 23 -30.21 15.35 -7.98
N GLY A 24 -30.74 14.18 -8.36
CA GLY A 24 -30.50 12.93 -7.62
C GLY A 24 -29.16 12.23 -7.93
N LEU A 25 -28.42 12.68 -8.95
CA LEU A 25 -27.19 12.03 -9.43
C LEU A 25 -25.91 12.82 -9.10
N SER A 26 -26.01 13.96 -8.41
CA SER A 26 -24.89 14.90 -8.20
C SER A 26 -24.38 14.98 -6.76
N SER A 27 -24.54 13.94 -5.93
CA SER A 27 -23.90 13.88 -4.61
C SER A 27 -22.73 12.89 -4.56
N PHE A 28 -21.90 12.84 -5.59
CA PHE A 28 -20.52 12.38 -5.40
C PHE A 28 -19.73 13.57 -4.85
N GLN A 29 -19.95 13.87 -3.57
CA GLN A 29 -19.07 14.78 -2.85
C GLN A 29 -17.67 14.15 -2.91
N PRO A 30 -16.64 14.88 -3.40
CA PRO A 30 -15.29 14.33 -3.43
C PRO A 30 -14.93 13.87 -2.00
N PRO A 31 -14.21 12.73 -1.86
CA PRO A 31 -13.85 12.22 -0.56
C PRO A 31 -13.18 13.33 0.23
N ALA A 32 -13.74 13.62 1.40
CA ALA A 32 -13.29 14.73 2.24
C ALA A 32 -12.08 14.34 3.09
N GLY A 33 -11.65 13.07 3.04
CA GLY A 33 -10.38 12.62 3.57
C GLY A 33 -9.94 11.31 2.91
N ARG A 34 -8.66 10.98 3.09
CA ARG A 34 -8.05 9.78 2.53
C ARG A 34 -7.13 9.11 3.54
N VAL A 35 -7.20 7.79 3.64
CA VAL A 35 -6.11 7.01 4.27
C VAL A 35 -5.21 6.54 3.15
N LEU A 36 -4.02 7.14 3.06
CA LEU A 36 -3.06 6.84 2.00
C LEU A 36 -2.03 5.84 2.48
N LEU A 37 -1.80 4.78 1.70
CA LEU A 37 -0.67 3.86 1.83
C LEU A 37 0.29 4.05 0.65
N VAL A 38 1.54 4.36 0.96
CA VAL A 38 2.64 4.41 -0.02
C VAL A 38 3.61 3.28 0.29
N TRP A 39 3.89 2.43 -0.69
CA TRP A 39 4.73 1.25 -0.53
C TRP A 39 6.00 1.31 -1.37
N ASP A 40 7.16 1.28 -0.71
CA ASP A 40 8.49 1.25 -1.31
C ASP A 40 8.92 -0.20 -1.60
N ALA A 41 8.61 -0.71 -2.80
CA ALA A 41 8.91 -2.10 -3.12
C ALA A 41 10.40 -2.43 -3.06
N PRO A 42 11.34 -1.62 -3.60
CA PRO A 42 12.76 -1.87 -3.49
C PRO A 42 13.23 -1.98 -2.03
N ASN A 43 12.85 -1.05 -1.17
CA ASN A 43 13.32 -1.02 0.21
C ASN A 43 12.80 -2.21 1.03
N LEU A 44 11.52 -2.56 0.88
CA LEU A 44 10.92 -3.68 1.59
C LEU A 44 11.46 -5.03 1.09
N ASP A 45 11.67 -5.22 -0.22
CA ASP A 45 12.29 -6.44 -0.75
C ASP A 45 13.75 -6.58 -0.26
N MET A 46 14.49 -5.47 -0.13
CA MET A 46 15.85 -5.47 0.42
C MET A 46 15.87 -5.81 1.92
N GLY A 47 15.00 -5.19 2.72
CA GLY A 47 14.88 -5.49 4.15
C GLY A 47 14.51 -6.96 4.40
N LEU A 48 13.53 -7.47 3.64
CA LEU A 48 13.16 -8.89 3.72
C LEU A 48 14.33 -9.80 3.31
N GLY A 49 15.06 -9.43 2.26
CA GLY A 49 16.23 -10.20 1.83
C GLY A 49 17.36 -10.22 2.86
N SER A 50 17.52 -9.15 3.64
CA SER A 50 18.47 -9.09 4.76
C SER A 50 18.08 -10.06 5.87
N ILE A 51 16.80 -10.09 6.27
CA ILE A 51 16.28 -11.02 7.29
C ILE A 51 16.45 -12.48 6.85
N LEU A 52 16.17 -12.78 5.57
CA LEU A 52 16.31 -14.13 5.02
C LEU A 52 17.77 -14.53 4.72
N GLY A 53 18.71 -13.57 4.68
CA GLY A 53 20.08 -13.78 4.20
C GLY A 53 20.21 -14.03 2.69
N ARG A 54 19.10 -13.96 1.94
CA ARG A 54 19.02 -14.19 0.49
C ARG A 54 17.84 -13.47 -0.13
N ARG A 55 17.78 -13.43 -1.46
CA ARG A 55 16.61 -12.89 -2.17
C ARG A 55 15.34 -13.66 -1.79
N PRO A 56 14.23 -12.98 -1.44
CA PRO A 56 12.98 -13.64 -1.12
C PRO A 56 12.37 -14.32 -2.35
N THR A 57 11.76 -15.48 -2.12
CA THR A 57 10.89 -16.15 -3.09
C THR A 57 9.50 -15.50 -3.10
N ALA A 58 8.68 -15.82 -4.11
CA ALA A 58 7.31 -15.31 -4.17
C ALA A 58 6.43 -15.75 -2.98
N LEU A 59 6.74 -16.87 -2.32
CA LEU A 59 5.97 -17.36 -1.17
C LEU A 59 6.31 -16.65 0.14
N GLU A 60 7.54 -16.13 0.24
CA GLU A 60 8.07 -15.40 1.40
C GLU A 60 7.76 -13.90 1.35
N ARG A 61 7.35 -13.39 0.19
CA ARG A 61 6.94 -12.00 0.02
C ARG A 61 5.60 -11.71 0.70
N PRO A 62 5.38 -10.45 1.12
CA PRO A 62 4.14 -10.03 1.76
C PRO A 62 2.93 -10.20 0.82
N ARG A 63 1.84 -10.66 1.40
CA ARG A 63 0.54 -10.79 0.75
C ARG A 63 -0.21 -9.47 0.73
N PHE A 64 -0.31 -8.87 -0.45
CA PHE A 64 -1.00 -7.59 -0.65
C PHE A 64 -2.52 -7.67 -0.39
N ASP A 65 -3.14 -8.85 -0.51
CA ASP A 65 -4.55 -9.02 -0.13
C ASP A 65 -4.77 -8.85 1.38
N ALA A 66 -3.82 -9.29 2.21
CA ALA A 66 -3.86 -9.09 3.65
C ALA A 66 -3.57 -7.64 4.02
N LEU A 67 -2.57 -7.03 3.39
CA LEU A 67 -2.26 -5.61 3.55
C LEU A 67 -3.43 -4.70 3.16
N GLY A 68 -4.12 -5.03 2.06
CA GLY A 68 -5.32 -4.30 1.64
C GLY A 68 -6.45 -4.38 2.67
N ARG A 69 -6.73 -5.56 3.23
CA ARG A 69 -7.72 -5.71 4.32
C ARG A 69 -7.33 -4.93 5.57
N TRP A 70 -6.04 -4.93 5.91
CA TRP A 70 -5.53 -4.12 7.02
C TRP A 70 -5.72 -2.62 6.80
N LEU A 71 -5.45 -2.12 5.59
CA LEU A 71 -5.69 -0.71 5.24
C LEU A 71 -7.17 -0.34 5.31
N LEU A 72 -8.06 -1.24 4.88
CA LEU A 72 -9.51 -1.05 4.99
C LEU A 72 -9.96 -0.93 6.46
N ALA A 73 -9.41 -1.75 7.36
CA ALA A 73 -9.70 -1.65 8.78
C ALA A 73 -9.25 -0.29 9.35
N ARG A 74 -8.05 0.17 9.01
CA ARG A 74 -7.55 1.50 9.39
C ARG A 74 -8.38 2.65 8.83
N THR A 75 -8.88 2.49 7.62
CA THR A 75 -9.79 3.46 7.00
C THR A 75 -11.11 3.53 7.77
N ALA A 76 -11.68 2.39 8.15
CA ALA A 76 -12.88 2.34 8.96
C ALA A 76 -12.70 2.98 10.34
N GLU A 77 -11.55 2.76 10.99
CA GLU A 77 -11.17 3.43 12.25
C GLU A 77 -11.13 4.96 12.07
N ALA A 78 -10.44 5.45 11.03
CA ALA A 78 -10.37 6.89 10.73
C ALA A 78 -11.76 7.49 10.45
N SER A 79 -12.63 6.78 9.73
CA SER A 79 -14.01 7.20 9.46
C SER A 79 -14.86 7.29 10.73
N SER A 80 -14.67 6.37 11.69
CA SER A 80 -15.43 6.35 12.93
C SER A 80 -15.25 7.62 13.77
N GLY A 81 -14.07 8.26 13.68
CA GLY A 81 -13.77 9.53 14.34
C GLY A 81 -14.32 10.77 13.63
N ARG A 82 -14.93 10.64 12.43
CA ARG A 82 -15.40 11.76 11.60
C ARG A 82 -16.78 11.47 10.97
N PRO A 83 -17.87 11.42 11.75
CA PRO A 83 -19.21 11.16 11.22
C PRO A 83 -19.59 12.16 10.11
N GLY A 84 -20.13 11.65 9.00
CA GLY A 84 -20.55 12.48 7.85
C GLY A 84 -19.43 12.86 6.88
N VAL A 85 -18.19 12.45 7.13
CA VAL A 85 -17.05 12.62 6.23
C VAL A 85 -16.79 11.30 5.50
N VAL A 86 -16.84 11.32 4.16
CA VAL A 86 -16.41 10.17 3.35
C VAL A 86 -14.88 10.11 3.37
N ILE A 87 -14.34 9.00 3.88
CA ILE A 87 -12.90 8.73 3.88
C ILE A 87 -12.65 7.49 3.02
N GLU A 88 -11.77 7.63 2.03
CA GLU A 88 -11.45 6.55 1.10
C GLU A 88 -10.04 5.99 1.35
N PRO A 89 -9.84 4.67 1.18
CA PRO A 89 -8.53 4.07 1.15
C PRO A 89 -7.86 4.34 -0.21
N GLU A 90 -6.60 4.74 -0.22
CA GLU A 90 -5.77 4.77 -1.43
C GLU A 90 -4.45 4.05 -1.14
N ALA A 91 -4.02 3.18 -2.05
CA ALA A 91 -2.76 2.44 -1.89
C ALA A 91 -1.97 2.42 -3.19
N THR A 92 -0.70 2.82 -3.12
CA THR A 92 0.19 2.90 -4.28
C THR A 92 1.51 2.18 -4.00
N VAL A 93 1.87 1.24 -4.87
CA VAL A 93 3.16 0.54 -4.87
C VAL A 93 4.13 1.23 -5.82
N PHE A 94 5.26 1.68 -5.30
CA PHE A 94 6.35 2.27 -6.06
C PHE A 94 7.42 1.21 -6.29
N THR A 95 7.87 1.08 -7.54
CA THR A 95 8.83 0.06 -7.93
C THR A 95 9.72 0.50 -9.07
N ASN A 96 10.94 -0.03 -9.09
CA ASN A 96 11.87 0.15 -10.21
C ASN A 96 11.83 -1.06 -11.15
N ILE A 97 11.80 -0.78 -12.45
CA ILE A 97 11.87 -1.81 -13.49
C ILE A 97 13.25 -1.79 -14.13
N ALA A 98 14.01 -2.87 -13.91
CA ALA A 98 15.31 -3.04 -14.56
C ALA A 98 15.12 -3.30 -16.08
N PRO A 99 16.03 -2.81 -16.94
CA PRO A 99 15.99 -3.12 -18.37
C PRO A 99 15.90 -4.64 -18.63
N GLY A 100 14.98 -5.06 -19.49
CA GLY A 100 14.76 -6.48 -19.82
C GLY A 100 13.97 -7.29 -18.78
N SER A 101 13.51 -6.70 -17.68
CA SER A 101 12.73 -7.41 -16.64
C SER A 101 11.21 -7.28 -16.78
N ALA A 102 10.72 -6.51 -17.75
CA ALA A 102 9.31 -6.14 -17.86
C ALA A 102 8.36 -7.36 -17.91
N ASP A 103 8.70 -8.39 -18.69
CA ASP A 103 7.85 -9.59 -18.80
C ASP A 103 7.83 -10.43 -17.52
N VAL A 104 8.91 -10.38 -16.73
CA VAL A 104 8.99 -11.07 -15.43
C VAL A 104 8.15 -10.35 -14.37
N VAL A 105 8.12 -9.02 -14.41
CA VAL A 105 7.45 -8.19 -13.40
C VAL A 105 5.96 -7.98 -13.71
N ARG A 106 5.55 -8.06 -14.98
CA ARG A 106 4.16 -7.85 -15.42
C ARG A 106 3.11 -8.65 -14.64
N PRO A 107 3.25 -9.98 -14.41
CA PRO A 107 2.24 -10.73 -13.67
C PRO A 107 2.06 -10.24 -12.22
N TRP A 108 3.13 -9.77 -11.59
CA TRP A 108 3.07 -9.20 -10.24
C TRP A 108 2.36 -7.84 -10.24
N VAL A 109 2.66 -6.97 -11.22
CA VAL A 109 1.94 -5.69 -11.39
C VAL A 109 0.45 -5.91 -11.62
N ASP A 110 0.10 -6.84 -12.50
CA ASP A 110 -1.31 -7.16 -12.78
C ASP A 110 -2.01 -7.72 -11.53
N ALA A 111 -1.32 -8.55 -10.73
CA ALA A 111 -1.85 -9.05 -9.46
C ALA A 111 -2.11 -7.93 -8.44
N LEU A 112 -1.18 -6.96 -8.29
CA LEU A 112 -1.37 -5.80 -7.42
C LEU A 112 -2.59 -4.97 -7.82
N ARG A 113 -2.72 -4.71 -9.12
CA ARG A 113 -3.85 -3.93 -9.67
C ARG A 113 -5.18 -4.66 -9.50
N ASN A 114 -5.19 -5.99 -9.63
CA ASN A 114 -6.39 -6.79 -9.36
C ASN A 114 -6.81 -6.78 -7.88
N VAL A 115 -5.87 -6.59 -6.94
CA VAL A 115 -6.19 -6.39 -5.52
C VAL A 115 -6.74 -4.98 -5.24
N GLY A 116 -6.43 -4.01 -6.11
CA GLY A 116 -6.86 -2.61 -5.97
C GLY A 116 -5.74 -1.63 -5.66
N PHE A 117 -4.47 -2.04 -5.74
CA PHE A 117 -3.34 -1.15 -5.58
C PHE A 117 -3.02 -0.43 -6.89
N ALA A 118 -2.78 0.87 -6.83
CA ALA A 118 -2.09 1.58 -7.90
C ALA A 118 -0.62 1.14 -7.93
N VAL A 119 0.00 1.18 -9.12
CA VAL A 119 1.41 0.85 -9.29
C VAL A 119 2.11 1.96 -10.06
N PHE A 120 3.11 2.56 -9.43
CA PHE A 120 4.05 3.46 -10.08
C PHE A 120 5.32 2.69 -10.40
N ALA A 121 5.60 2.50 -11.69
CA ALA A 121 6.74 1.74 -12.18
C ALA A 121 7.72 2.66 -12.90
N LYS A 122 8.90 2.88 -12.31
CA LYS A 122 9.96 3.75 -12.85
C LYS A 122 11.09 2.92 -13.47
N PRO A 123 11.45 3.11 -14.74
CA PRO A 123 12.63 2.47 -15.31
C PRO A 123 13.89 2.81 -14.51
N LYS A 124 14.70 1.80 -14.15
CA LYS A 124 16.00 2.01 -13.51
C LYS A 124 17.06 2.22 -14.59
N ILE A 125 17.26 3.48 -14.99
CA ILE A 125 18.20 3.86 -16.06
C ILE A 125 19.62 4.10 -15.53
N ASP A 126 19.75 4.56 -14.29
CA ASP A 126 21.01 4.82 -13.59
C ASP A 126 20.87 4.56 -12.07
N GLU A 127 21.92 4.82 -11.31
CA GLU A 127 21.94 4.66 -9.85
C GLU A 127 21.07 5.70 -9.11
N ASP A 128 20.85 6.87 -9.72
CA ASP A 128 20.03 7.97 -9.20
C ASP A 128 18.54 7.81 -9.54
N SER A 129 18.16 6.71 -10.19
CA SER A 129 16.78 6.40 -10.59
C SER A 129 15.94 5.84 -9.43
N ASP A 130 16.12 6.32 -8.20
CA ASP A 130 15.29 5.95 -7.06
C ASP A 130 13.83 6.42 -7.24
N VAL A 131 12.91 5.88 -6.43
CA VAL A 131 11.48 6.24 -6.46
C VAL A 131 11.11 7.22 -5.35
N ASP A 132 12.06 7.62 -4.51
CA ASP A 132 11.80 8.35 -3.26
C ASP A 132 11.20 9.73 -3.54
N ARG A 133 11.73 10.43 -4.55
CA ARG A 133 11.19 11.72 -4.99
C ARG A 133 9.77 11.60 -5.52
N ASP A 134 9.47 10.53 -6.25
CA ASP A 134 8.14 10.28 -6.80
C ASP A 134 7.14 9.94 -5.69
N MET A 135 7.57 9.18 -4.68
CA MET A 135 6.79 8.89 -3.47
C MET A 135 6.46 10.17 -2.70
N LEU A 136 7.47 11.01 -2.42
CA LEU A 136 7.27 12.27 -1.71
C LEU A 136 6.37 13.23 -2.49
N ALA A 137 6.50 13.31 -3.82
CA ALA A 137 5.62 14.10 -4.67
C ALA A 137 4.17 13.61 -4.59
N HIS A 138 3.96 12.29 -4.61
CA HIS A 138 2.64 11.69 -4.47
C HIS A 138 2.03 11.99 -3.08
N ILE A 139 2.80 11.83 -2.01
CA ILE A 139 2.37 12.16 -0.64
C ILE A 139 1.98 13.64 -0.54
N ALA A 140 2.84 14.54 -1.03
CA ALA A 140 2.59 15.99 -0.98
C ALA A 140 1.32 16.37 -1.74
N GLN A 141 1.09 15.76 -2.91
CA GLN A 141 -0.15 15.95 -3.66
C GLN A 141 -1.37 15.48 -2.86
N ARG A 142 -1.33 14.28 -2.27
CA ARG A 142 -2.47 13.79 -1.49
C ARG A 142 -2.71 14.58 -0.21
N HIS A 143 -1.64 15.10 0.40
CA HIS A 143 -1.71 15.97 1.55
C HIS A 143 -2.46 17.28 1.23
N SER A 144 -2.21 17.89 0.08
CA SER A 144 -2.94 19.11 -0.34
C SER A 144 -4.40 18.83 -0.73
N GLU A 145 -4.70 17.62 -1.19
CA GLU A 145 -6.07 17.15 -1.48
C GLU A 145 -6.84 16.75 -0.21
N GLY A 146 -6.17 16.51 0.92
CA GLY A 146 -6.75 16.15 2.21
C GLY A 146 -6.46 14.71 2.64
N LEU A 147 -5.58 14.56 3.63
CA LEU A 147 -5.29 13.27 4.28
C LEU A 147 -6.04 13.13 5.61
N ALA A 148 -6.67 11.98 5.79
CA ALA A 148 -7.19 11.53 7.09
C ALA A 148 -6.13 10.79 7.89
N ALA A 149 -5.26 10.02 7.22
CA ALA A 149 -4.07 9.39 7.77
C ALA A 149 -3.09 9.05 6.63
N LEU A 150 -1.82 8.91 6.98
CA LEU A 150 -0.75 8.51 6.07
C LEU A 150 -0.06 7.25 6.60
N VAL A 151 0.17 6.30 5.72
CA VAL A 151 0.96 5.10 5.98
C VAL A 151 2.07 5.02 4.93
N VAL A 152 3.31 4.94 5.37
CA VAL A 152 4.47 4.76 4.48
C VAL A 152 5.18 3.47 4.84
N ALA A 153 5.21 2.53 3.91
CA ALA A 153 6.04 1.34 4.03
C ALA A 153 7.40 1.64 3.39
N SER A 154 8.39 2.02 4.20
CA SER A 154 9.80 2.17 3.82
C SER A 154 10.69 2.17 5.07
N ALA A 155 11.90 1.64 4.94
CA ALA A 155 12.95 1.73 5.94
C ALA A 155 13.90 2.92 5.71
N ASP A 156 13.71 3.73 4.66
CA ASP A 156 14.59 4.88 4.38
C ASP A 156 14.26 6.11 5.24
N GLY A 157 14.95 6.23 6.37
CA GLY A 157 14.82 7.39 7.24
C GLY A 157 15.47 8.67 6.70
N GLN A 158 16.40 8.59 5.75
CA GLN A 158 17.02 9.79 5.18
C GLN A 158 16.05 10.52 4.26
N ALA A 159 15.31 9.77 3.44
CA ALA A 159 14.31 10.33 2.54
C ALA A 159 13.03 10.76 3.27
N PHE A 160 12.52 9.91 4.19
CA PHE A 160 11.15 10.06 4.66
C PHE A 160 10.99 10.68 6.05
N ARG A 161 11.98 10.59 6.95
CA ARG A 161 11.78 10.98 8.36
C ARG A 161 11.22 12.39 8.53
N HIS A 162 11.97 13.40 8.06
CA HIS A 162 11.58 14.80 8.25
C HIS A 162 10.25 15.14 7.55
N PRO A 163 10.03 14.80 6.26
CA PRO A 163 8.75 15.01 5.62
C PRO A 163 7.55 14.38 6.35
N LEU A 164 7.72 13.18 6.90
CA LEU A 164 6.67 12.49 7.66
C LEU A 164 6.41 13.15 9.01
N GLU A 165 7.46 13.57 9.73
CA GLU A 165 7.34 14.29 11.00
C GLU A 165 6.64 15.66 10.80
N GLU A 166 6.88 16.35 9.68
CA GLU A 166 6.18 17.58 9.33
C GLU A 166 4.67 17.36 9.12
N ILE A 167 4.29 16.32 8.38
CA ILE A 167 2.88 15.95 8.17
C ILE A 167 2.22 15.56 9.49
N ALA A 168 2.91 14.80 10.34
CA ALA A 168 2.45 14.45 11.68
C ALA A 168 2.24 15.70 12.54
N GLY A 169 3.17 16.66 12.49
CA GLY A 169 3.07 17.95 13.17
C GLY A 169 1.88 18.82 12.74
N ALA A 170 1.37 18.61 11.51
CA ALA A 170 0.16 19.25 11.02
C ALA A 170 -1.14 18.59 11.54
N GLY A 171 -1.04 17.55 12.37
CA GLY A 171 -2.17 16.86 12.98
C GLY A 171 -2.73 15.69 12.15
N VAL A 172 -2.02 15.27 11.10
CA VAL A 172 -2.37 14.06 10.33
C VAL A 172 -1.68 12.86 10.98
N PRO A 173 -2.39 11.80 11.41
CA PRO A 173 -1.75 10.59 11.90
C PRO A 173 -0.86 9.98 10.82
N VAL A 174 0.42 9.73 11.14
CA VAL A 174 1.39 9.12 10.23
C VAL A 174 1.94 7.84 10.84
N GLN A 175 1.91 6.77 10.05
CA GLN A 175 2.45 5.48 10.44
C GLN A 175 3.48 4.98 9.44
N VAL A 176 4.56 4.41 9.95
CA VAL A 176 5.59 3.73 9.17
C VAL A 176 5.41 2.23 9.30
N ILE A 177 5.37 1.52 8.16
CA ILE A 177 5.45 0.07 8.11
C ILE A 177 6.87 -0.32 7.70
N GLY A 178 7.45 -1.27 8.40
CA GLY A 178 8.75 -1.82 8.02
C GLY A 178 9.11 -3.04 8.82
N PHE A 179 10.33 -3.50 8.66
CA PHE A 179 10.91 -4.47 9.59
C PHE A 179 11.60 -3.71 10.71
N ARG A 180 11.36 -4.08 11.97
CA ARG A 180 11.92 -3.37 13.13
C ARG A 180 13.45 -3.24 13.09
N GLU A 181 14.12 -4.21 12.47
CA GLU A 181 15.57 -4.30 12.29
C GLU A 181 16.12 -3.21 11.35
N HIS A 182 15.26 -2.62 10.51
CA HIS A 182 15.64 -1.67 9.48
C HIS A 182 15.02 -0.28 9.67
N ALA A 183 14.04 -0.13 10.56
CA ALA A 183 13.29 1.11 10.77
C ALA A 183 13.57 1.78 12.14
N SER A 184 14.83 1.75 12.60
CA SER A 184 15.22 2.34 13.89
C SER A 184 14.87 3.83 14.01
N TRP A 185 14.88 4.56 12.90
CA TRP A 185 14.52 5.98 12.84
C TRP A 185 13.03 6.21 13.15
N ALA A 186 12.15 5.32 12.70
CA ALA A 186 10.71 5.42 12.94
C ALA A 186 10.39 5.00 14.39
N LEU A 187 11.03 3.93 14.87
CA LEU A 187 10.93 3.49 16.27
C LEU A 187 11.42 4.53 17.29
N ALA A 188 12.37 5.37 16.89
CA ALA A 188 12.92 6.42 17.74
C ALA A 188 12.20 7.77 17.59
N SER A 189 11.15 7.85 16.77
CA SER A 189 10.38 9.09 16.57
C SER A 189 9.24 9.17 17.59
N ASP A 190 9.06 10.33 18.20
CA ASP A 190 7.97 10.60 19.15
C ASP A 190 6.64 10.95 18.46
N THR A 191 6.67 11.21 17.14
CA THR A 191 5.51 11.69 16.38
C THR A 191 5.01 10.69 15.35
N LEU A 192 5.79 9.66 15.03
CA LEU A 192 5.44 8.63 14.04
C LEU A 192 5.08 7.33 14.75
N ASP A 193 3.95 6.74 14.36
CA ASP A 193 3.64 5.38 14.76
C ASP A 193 4.45 4.37 13.93
N PHE A 194 4.84 3.26 14.53
CA PHE A 194 5.51 2.17 13.81
C PHE A 194 4.70 0.88 13.88
N VAL A 195 4.60 0.18 12.75
CA VAL A 195 4.03 -1.17 12.67
C VAL A 195 5.05 -2.08 12.00
N ASP A 196 5.41 -3.16 12.70
CA ASP A 196 6.20 -4.21 12.07
C ASP A 196 5.34 -4.91 11.01
N LEU A 197 5.87 -5.04 9.79
CA LEU A 197 5.17 -5.66 8.67
C LEU A 197 4.72 -7.09 9.00
N GLU A 198 5.44 -7.82 9.84
CA GLU A 198 5.06 -9.17 10.26
C GLU A 198 3.85 -9.20 11.20
N ASP A 199 3.64 -8.14 11.99
CA ASP A 199 2.52 -8.04 12.93
C ASP A 199 1.17 -7.85 12.20
N ILE A 200 1.20 -7.53 10.89
CA ILE A 200 -0.01 -7.43 10.07
C ILE A 200 -0.51 -8.84 9.74
N ALA A 201 -1.63 -9.21 10.36
CA ALA A 201 -2.23 -10.53 10.25
C ALA A 201 -2.38 -11.03 8.80
N GLY A 202 -1.73 -12.15 8.50
CA GLY A 202 -1.82 -12.85 7.21
C GLY A 202 -0.96 -12.25 6.09
N VAL A 203 -0.13 -11.24 6.36
CA VAL A 203 0.83 -10.70 5.39
C VAL A 203 1.90 -11.73 5.06
N PHE A 204 2.45 -12.43 6.04
CA PHE A 204 3.31 -13.59 5.81
C PHE A 204 2.57 -14.90 6.07
N ARG A 205 2.91 -15.94 5.29
CA ARG A 205 2.34 -17.29 5.48
C ARG A 205 2.94 -18.03 6.66
N GLU A 206 4.22 -17.80 6.88
CA GLU A 206 5.01 -18.36 7.96
C GLU A 206 5.75 -17.20 8.64
N PRO A 207 6.02 -17.28 9.95
CA PRO A 207 6.87 -16.31 10.62
C PRO A 207 8.23 -16.23 9.93
N LEU A 208 8.76 -15.02 9.85
CA LEU A 208 10.11 -14.74 9.41
C LEU A 208 11.09 -15.41 10.37
N PRO A 209 12.23 -15.94 9.85
CA PRO A 209 13.24 -16.60 10.66
C PRO A 209 14.05 -15.57 11.46
N ARG A 210 13.39 -14.81 12.34
CA ARG A 210 14.05 -13.84 13.22
C ARG A 210 14.84 -14.61 14.26
N ILE A 211 16.13 -14.30 14.34
CA ILE A 211 16.90 -14.65 15.52
C ILE A 211 17.41 -13.34 16.11
N GLY A 212 16.53 -12.68 16.86
CA GLY A 212 16.86 -11.49 17.63
C GLY A 212 17.61 -11.87 18.90
N LEU A 213 18.72 -11.18 19.21
CA LEU A 213 19.46 -11.37 20.46
C LEU A 213 18.59 -11.07 21.70
N ASP A 214 17.55 -10.27 21.52
CA ASP A 214 16.52 -9.88 22.48
C ASP A 214 15.45 -10.95 22.72
N SER A 215 15.37 -11.98 21.86
CA SER A 215 14.40 -13.08 21.94
C SER A 215 15.09 -14.46 21.92
N LEU A 216 16.29 -14.55 22.50
CA LEU A 216 17.00 -15.83 22.61
C LEU A 216 16.30 -16.75 23.61
N PRO A 217 16.16 -18.05 23.31
CA PRO A 217 15.68 -19.02 24.28
C PRO A 217 16.66 -19.15 25.45
N ASP A 218 16.19 -19.57 26.62
CA ASP A 218 17.00 -19.70 27.84
C ASP A 218 18.23 -20.61 27.68
N HIS A 219 18.17 -21.57 26.75
CA HIS A 219 19.27 -22.47 26.43
C HIS A 219 20.23 -21.93 25.34
N GLY A 220 20.02 -20.70 24.89
CA GLY A 220 20.75 -20.08 23.78
C GLY A 220 20.31 -20.58 22.40
N ALA A 221 20.62 -19.82 21.35
CA ALA A 221 20.37 -20.21 19.97
C ALA A 221 21.66 -20.16 19.14
N TRP A 222 21.79 -21.10 18.20
CA TRP A 222 22.84 -21.06 17.18
C TRP A 222 22.44 -20.07 16.07
N LEU A 223 23.16 -18.95 16.00
CA LEU A 223 23.03 -17.99 14.90
C LEU A 223 23.80 -18.49 13.69
N GLN A 224 23.09 -18.96 12.67
CA GLN A 224 23.74 -19.38 11.42
C GLN A 224 24.29 -18.16 10.67
N PRO A 225 25.48 -18.26 10.07
CA PRO A 225 26.02 -17.16 9.28
C PRO A 225 25.14 -16.94 8.05
N PHE A 226 24.74 -15.68 7.80
CA PHE A 226 23.94 -15.31 6.62
C PHE A 226 24.62 -15.61 5.28
N ARG A 227 25.96 -15.69 5.27
CA ARG A 227 26.76 -16.01 4.07
C ARG A 227 27.91 -16.95 4.44
N PRO A 228 28.30 -17.87 3.54
CA PRO A 228 29.49 -18.69 3.74
C PRO A 228 30.75 -17.81 3.70
N LEU A 229 31.79 -18.19 4.47
CA LEU A 229 33.07 -17.46 4.53
C LEU A 229 33.74 -17.27 3.16
N SER A 230 33.48 -18.18 2.21
CA SER A 230 33.98 -18.10 0.84
C SER A 230 33.51 -16.84 0.08
N ALA A 231 32.41 -16.20 0.51
CA ALA A 231 31.91 -14.97 -0.11
C ALA A 231 32.90 -13.79 0.01
N LEU A 232 33.82 -13.81 0.99
CA LEU A 232 34.85 -12.78 1.16
C LEU A 232 35.89 -12.78 0.03
N LEU A 233 36.02 -13.88 -0.71
CA LEU A 233 37.01 -14.03 -1.78
C LEU A 233 36.57 -13.37 -3.10
N THR A 234 35.33 -12.90 -3.18
CA THR A 234 34.73 -12.29 -4.38
C THR A 234 34.79 -10.76 -4.42
N THR A 235 35.27 -10.10 -3.36
CA THR A 235 35.55 -8.67 -3.38
C THR A 235 36.88 -8.43 -4.08
N ARG A 236 36.88 -8.37 -5.42
CA ARG A 236 38.04 -7.91 -6.18
C ARG A 236 38.11 -6.38 -6.12
N VAL A 237 39.32 -5.92 -5.79
CA VAL A 237 39.84 -4.54 -5.97
C VAL A 237 39.73 -4.12 -7.43
#